data_AF-V7C216-F1
#
_entry.id   AF-V7C216-F1
#
_cell.length_a   1.000
_cell.length_b   1.000
_cell.length_c   1.000
_cell.angle_alpha   90.00
_cell.angle_beta   90.00
_cell.angle_gamma   90.00
#
_symmetry.space_group_name_H-M   'P 1'
#
loop_
_entity.id
_entity.type
_entity.pdbx_description
1 polymer ?
#
loop_
_entity_poly.entity_id
_entity_poly.type
_entity_poly.pdbx_seq_one_letter_code
_entity_poly.pdbx_strand_id
1 'polypeptide(L)'
;TELGKMKSYILNSQSQGLWDILFEVVAALYRAEGSIKKQWLIDAVEISCVSSFPSTALQFLGLLSASCCKYMPFMIVDQQMVVNDLPVTLVSLLADQNWNVVAETVVSHLFSSTERIYNWAAQIADGSYIPGSKCIVSQLLCCSSHTCLVWSVVETVL
;
A
#
# COMPACT_ATOMS: atom_id res chain seq x y z
N THR A 1 21.86 3.93 -1.82
CA THR A 1 22.17 3.17 -0.59
C THR A 1 21.66 1.75 -0.72
N GLU A 2 22.34 0.77 -0.12
CA GLU A 2 21.95 -0.66 -0.19
C GLU A 2 20.53 -0.90 0.36
N LEU A 3 20.12 -0.14 1.39
CA LEU A 3 18.75 -0.18 1.92
C LEU A 3 17.69 0.18 0.85
N GLY A 4 17.96 1.18 0.00
CA GLY A 4 17.04 1.56 -1.07
C GLY A 4 16.86 0.46 -2.13
N LYS A 5 17.93 -0.29 -2.42
CA LYS A 5 17.88 -1.45 -3.34
C LYS A 5 17.10 -2.61 -2.73
N MET A 6 17.26 -2.84 -1.42
CA MET A 6 16.51 -3.88 -0.71
C MET A 6 15.00 -3.56 -0.66
N LYS A 7 14.64 -2.29 -0.40
CA LYS A 7 13.25 -1.82 -0.45
C LYS A 7 12.61 -2.09 -1.81
N SER A 8 13.26 -1.65 -2.88
CA SER A 8 12.73 -1.85 -4.23
C SER A 8 12.66 -3.32 -4.59
N TYR A 9 13.63 -4.15 -4.20
CA TYR A 9 13.59 -5.59 -4.46
C TYR A 9 12.42 -6.28 -3.76
N ILE A 10 12.23 -6.04 -2.45
CA ILE A 10 11.16 -6.68 -1.68
C ILE A 10 9.79 -6.24 -2.17
N LEU A 11 9.58 -4.93 -2.31
CA LEU A 11 8.26 -4.35 -2.61
C LEU A 11 7.87 -4.47 -4.09
N ASN A 12 8.84 -4.69 -4.99
CA ASN A 12 8.61 -4.94 -6.42
C ASN A 12 8.60 -6.44 -6.79
N SER A 13 8.57 -7.33 -5.81
CA SER A 13 8.50 -8.79 -6.05
C SER A 13 7.10 -9.33 -5.81
N GLN A 14 6.79 -10.51 -6.35
CA GLN A 14 5.53 -11.19 -6.08
C GLN A 14 5.41 -11.50 -4.59
N SER A 15 4.24 -11.25 -3.99
CA SER A 15 4.04 -11.38 -2.55
C SER A 15 4.10 -12.81 -2.01
N GLN A 16 4.02 -13.82 -2.88
CA GLN A 16 4.02 -15.22 -2.50
C GLN A 16 5.35 -15.59 -1.84
N GLY A 17 5.29 -15.95 -0.55
CA GLY A 17 6.48 -16.26 0.26
C GLY A 17 7.22 -15.06 0.85
N LEU A 18 6.74 -13.83 0.62
CA LEU A 18 7.32 -12.60 1.21
C LEU A 18 6.54 -12.08 2.42
N TRP A 19 5.37 -12.64 2.72
CA TRP A 19 4.49 -12.14 3.77
C TRP A 19 5.18 -12.04 5.13
N ASP A 20 5.86 -13.11 5.55
CA ASP A 20 6.59 -13.14 6.83
C ASP A 20 7.71 -12.10 6.86
N ILE A 21 8.38 -11.87 5.72
CA ILE A 21 9.42 -10.84 5.60
C ILE A 21 8.82 -9.44 5.74
N LEU A 22 7.67 -9.16 5.10
CA LEU A 22 6.98 -7.87 5.26
C LEU A 22 6.58 -7.64 6.72
N PHE A 23 6.09 -8.69 7.40
CA PHE A 23 5.72 -8.62 8.81
C PHE A 23 6.92 -8.33 9.71
N GLU A 24 8.04 -9.02 9.50
CA GLU A 24 9.29 -8.79 10.24
C GLU A 24 9.83 -7.36 10.04
N VAL A 25 9.80 -6.87 8.79
CA VAL A 25 10.22 -5.50 8.48
C VAL A 25 9.33 -4.49 9.23
N VAL A 26 8.01 -4.68 9.23
CA VAL A 26 7.09 -3.79 9.94
C VAL A 26 7.27 -3.88 11.46
N ALA A 27 7.53 -5.08 12.00
CA ALA A 27 7.85 -5.25 13.42
C ALA A 27 9.14 -4.52 13.82
N ALA A 28 10.16 -4.52 12.95
CA ALA A 28 11.37 -3.72 13.14
C ALA A 28 11.07 -2.22 13.06
N LEU A 29 10.27 -1.80 12.08
CA LEU A 29 9.87 -0.41 11.90
C LEU A 29 9.01 0.12 13.04
N TYR A 30 8.22 -0.72 13.69
CA TYR A 30 7.39 -0.31 14.83
C TYR A 30 8.22 0.39 15.92
N ARG A 31 9.46 -0.06 16.15
CA ARG A 31 10.40 0.52 17.11
C ARG A 31 11.30 1.62 16.54
N ALA A 32 11.25 1.85 15.23
CA ALA A 32 12.06 2.86 14.56
C ALA A 32 11.54 4.28 14.78
N GLU A 33 12.39 5.26 14.49
CA GLU A 33 12.03 6.68 14.52
C GLU A 33 10.88 7.01 13.55
N GLY A 34 10.07 8.01 13.93
CA GLY A 34 8.93 8.44 13.11
C GLY A 34 9.32 8.94 11.71
N SER A 35 10.51 9.51 11.55
CA SER A 35 11.08 9.92 10.26
C SER A 35 11.31 8.72 9.34
N ILE A 36 11.87 7.64 9.88
CA ILE A 36 12.12 6.40 9.15
C ILE A 36 10.79 5.79 8.70
N LYS A 37 9.80 5.67 9.61
CA LYS A 37 8.47 5.14 9.29
C LYS A 37 7.78 5.92 8.16
N LYS A 38 7.83 7.25 8.22
CA LYS A 38 7.32 8.15 7.18
C LYS A 38 7.97 7.91 5.83
N GLN A 39 9.29 7.79 5.80
CA GLN A 39 10.01 7.52 4.55
C GLN A 39 9.64 6.16 3.98
N TRP A 40 9.48 5.13 4.82
CA TRP A 40 9.01 3.81 4.36
C TRP A 40 7.58 3.85 3.81
N LEU A 41 6.71 4.70 4.36
CA LEU A 41 5.36 4.91 3.85
C LEU A 41 5.39 5.56 2.45
N ILE A 42 6.22 6.59 2.25
CA ILE A 42 6.43 7.25 0.95
C ILE A 42 7.02 6.26 -0.06
N ASP A 43 8.10 5.59 0.29
CA ASP A 43 8.78 4.66 -0.62
C ASP A 43 7.83 3.53 -1.07
N ALA A 44 6.99 3.03 -0.16
CA ALA A 44 6.02 1.98 -0.48
C ALA A 44 4.97 2.46 -1.49
N VAL A 45 4.42 3.65 -1.31
CA VAL A 45 3.43 4.19 -2.26
C VAL A 45 4.08 4.53 -3.61
N GLU A 46 5.28 5.09 -3.63
CA GLU A 46 6.03 5.35 -4.86
C GLU A 46 6.35 4.07 -5.63
N ILE A 47 6.83 3.03 -4.94
CA ILE A 47 7.10 1.73 -5.56
C ILE A 47 5.80 1.13 -6.11
N SER A 48 4.67 1.28 -5.42
CA SER A 48 3.38 0.80 -5.91
C SER A 48 2.98 1.43 -7.27
N CYS A 49 3.41 2.67 -7.55
CA CYS A 49 3.12 3.36 -8.81
C CYS A 49 3.89 2.79 -10.01
N VAL A 50 5.06 2.17 -9.79
CA VAL A 50 5.95 1.72 -10.87
C VAL A 50 6.17 0.21 -10.88
N SER A 51 5.82 -0.49 -9.80
CA SER A 51 6.06 -1.92 -9.63
C SER A 51 5.29 -2.79 -10.62
N SER A 52 5.88 -3.92 -11.03
CA SER A 52 5.17 -4.97 -11.76
C SER A 52 4.21 -5.77 -10.87
N PHE A 53 4.37 -5.67 -9.54
CA PHE A 53 3.59 -6.36 -8.51
C PHE A 53 3.14 -5.35 -7.43
N PRO A 54 2.27 -4.37 -7.78
CA PRO A 54 1.87 -3.29 -6.88
C PRO A 54 1.22 -3.79 -5.59
N SER A 55 0.66 -4.99 -5.61
CA SER A 55 0.06 -5.66 -4.47
C SER A 55 0.99 -5.81 -3.27
N THR A 56 2.28 -6.11 -3.49
CA THR A 56 3.24 -6.34 -2.40
C THR A 56 3.54 -5.03 -1.69
N ALA A 57 3.69 -3.95 -2.46
CA ALA A 57 3.84 -2.60 -1.94
C ALA A 57 2.58 -2.13 -1.17
N LEU A 58 1.37 -2.41 -1.69
CA LEU A 58 0.10 -2.06 -1.03
C LEU A 58 -0.15 -2.89 0.24
N GLN A 59 0.23 -4.16 0.25
CA GLN A 59 0.20 -5.02 1.43
C GLN A 59 1.12 -4.49 2.53
N PHE A 60 2.35 -4.12 2.17
CA PHE A 60 3.27 -3.48 3.11
C PHE A 60 2.73 -2.14 3.62
N LEU A 61 2.14 -1.32 2.74
CA LEU A 61 1.51 -0.05 3.09
C LEU A 61 0.40 -0.27 4.13
N GLY A 62 -0.44 -1.29 3.94
CA GLY A 62 -1.49 -1.66 4.89
C GLY A 62 -0.93 -2.13 6.23
N LEU A 63 0.11 -2.97 6.24
CA LEU A 63 0.77 -3.41 7.48
C LEU A 63 1.36 -2.23 8.26
N LEU A 64 2.08 -1.35 7.58
CA LEU A 64 2.70 -0.19 8.20
C LEU A 64 1.63 0.77 8.73
N SER A 65 0.55 0.97 7.99
CA SER A 65 -0.58 1.81 8.41
C SER A 65 -1.30 1.24 9.62
N ALA A 66 -1.64 -0.05 9.58
CA ALA A 66 -2.26 -0.78 10.69
C ALA A 66 -1.43 -0.68 11.98
N SER A 67 -0.11 -0.87 11.87
CA SER A 67 0.81 -0.84 13.02
C SER A 67 1.03 0.55 13.62
N CYS A 68 0.71 1.62 12.88
CA CYS A 68 0.97 2.99 13.29
C CYS A 68 -0.31 3.83 13.53
N CYS A 69 -1.50 3.28 13.23
CA CYS A 69 -2.78 3.97 13.44
C CYS A 69 -3.42 3.62 14.80
N LYS A 70 -4.54 4.27 15.14
CA LYS A 70 -5.23 4.09 16.42
C LYS A 70 -5.81 2.69 16.67
N TYR A 71 -5.91 1.85 15.63
CA TYR A 71 -6.48 0.49 15.69
C TYR A 71 -5.44 -0.61 15.96
N MET A 72 -4.19 -0.23 16.22
CA MET A 72 -3.01 -1.09 16.41
C MET A 72 -3.24 -2.41 17.20
N PRO A 73 -4.00 -2.47 18.31
CA PRO A 73 -4.06 -3.69 19.15
C PRO A 73 -4.90 -4.83 18.58
N PHE A 74 -5.73 -4.60 17.55
CA PHE A 74 -6.81 -5.53 17.19
C PHE A 74 -6.63 -6.24 15.85
N MET A 75 -5.62 -5.89 15.06
CA MET A 75 -5.48 -6.45 13.72
C MET A 75 -4.72 -7.77 13.73
N ILE A 76 -5.47 -8.85 13.50
CA ILE A 76 -4.94 -10.15 13.07
C ILE A 76 -4.57 -10.02 11.59
N VAL A 77 -3.32 -10.39 11.27
CA VAL A 77 -2.62 -9.92 10.07
C VAL A 77 -2.70 -10.97 8.96
N ASP A 78 -3.92 -11.10 8.42
CA ASP A 78 -4.17 -11.82 7.17
C ASP A 78 -3.83 -10.93 5.95
N GLN A 79 -3.24 -11.56 4.92
CA GLN A 79 -2.74 -10.87 3.73
C GLN A 79 -3.83 -10.13 2.96
N GLN A 80 -5.06 -10.66 2.93
CA GLN A 80 -6.17 -10.02 2.24
C GLN A 80 -6.82 -8.94 3.10
N MET A 81 -7.01 -9.23 4.39
CA MET A 81 -7.59 -8.27 5.34
C MET A 81 -6.81 -6.96 5.39
N VAL A 82 -5.48 -7.03 5.34
CA VAL A 82 -4.62 -5.83 5.37
C VAL A 82 -4.87 -4.87 4.20
N VAL A 83 -5.16 -5.40 3.01
CA VAL A 83 -5.47 -4.56 1.84
C VAL A 83 -6.91 -4.03 1.90
N ASN A 84 -7.84 -4.84 2.41
CA ASN A 84 -9.24 -4.44 2.60
C ASN A 84 -9.41 -3.36 3.68
N ASP A 85 -8.60 -3.43 4.73
CA ASP A 85 -8.60 -2.49 5.85
C ASP A 85 -7.69 -1.27 5.59
N LEU A 86 -6.93 -1.27 4.49
CA LEU A 86 -6.10 -0.13 4.08
C LEU A 86 -6.84 1.22 4.05
N PRO A 87 -8.07 1.36 3.50
CA PRO A 87 -8.78 2.64 3.52
C PRO A 87 -9.04 3.12 4.95
N VAL A 88 -9.29 2.22 5.89
CA VAL A 88 -9.57 2.59 7.29
C VAL A 88 -8.27 2.91 8.04
N THR A 89 -7.26 2.05 7.88
CA THR A 89 -5.99 2.14 8.63
C THR A 89 -5.12 3.30 8.13
N LEU A 90 -5.01 3.50 6.82
CA LEU A 90 -4.23 4.59 6.24
C LEU A 90 -4.88 5.94 6.52
N VAL A 91 -6.21 6.05 6.37
CA VAL A 91 -6.93 7.28 6.75
C VAL A 91 -6.72 7.61 8.22
N SER A 92 -6.88 6.62 9.10
CA SER A 92 -6.65 6.84 10.51
C SER A 92 -5.20 7.19 10.85
N LEU A 93 -4.23 6.76 10.05
CA LEU A 93 -2.84 7.14 10.20
C LEU A 93 -2.61 8.60 9.77
N LEU A 94 -3.09 8.97 8.58
CA LEU A 94 -2.86 10.29 8.00
C LEU A 94 -3.63 11.41 8.73
N ALA A 95 -4.72 11.06 9.44
CA ALA A 95 -5.44 11.98 10.31
C ALA A 95 -4.64 12.39 11.57
N ASP A 96 -3.59 11.64 11.94
CA ASP A 96 -2.70 12.03 13.04
C ASP A 96 -1.75 13.14 12.57
N GLN A 97 -1.68 14.25 13.32
CA GLN A 97 -0.84 15.41 13.03
C GLN A 97 0.64 15.05 12.85
N ASN A 98 1.10 13.97 13.49
CA ASN A 98 2.45 13.46 13.32
C ASN A 98 2.75 13.02 11.89
N TRP A 99 1.74 12.76 11.06
CA TRP A 99 1.87 12.27 9.67
C TRP A 99 1.50 13.30 8.61
N ASN A 100 1.04 14.49 9.00
CA ASN A 100 0.59 15.54 8.08
C ASN A 100 1.65 15.87 7.00
N VAL A 101 2.93 15.94 7.38
CA VAL A 101 4.05 16.25 6.47
C VAL A 101 4.19 15.29 5.28
N VAL A 102 3.66 14.06 5.38
CA VAL A 102 3.70 13.08 4.28
C VAL A 102 2.31 12.80 3.69
N ALA A 103 1.25 13.34 4.28
CA ALA A 103 -0.12 13.00 3.91
C ALA A 103 -0.40 13.34 2.44
N GLU A 104 -0.12 14.57 2.02
CA GLU A 104 -0.34 15.02 0.64
C GLU A 104 0.41 14.16 -0.39
N THR A 105 1.69 13.90 -0.14
CA THR A 105 2.53 13.03 -0.98
C THR A 105 1.94 11.63 -1.09
N VAL A 106 1.52 11.05 0.04
CA VAL A 106 0.93 9.70 0.07
C VAL A 106 -0.40 9.65 -0.68
N VAL A 107 -1.29 10.63 -0.50
CA VAL A 107 -2.57 10.71 -1.22
C VAL A 107 -2.33 10.80 -2.73
N SER A 108 -1.43 11.69 -3.15
CA SER A 108 -1.12 11.90 -4.58
C SER A 108 -0.59 10.63 -5.25
N HIS A 109 0.40 9.97 -4.65
CA HIS A 109 0.94 8.73 -5.22
C HIS A 109 -0.06 7.57 -5.13
N LEU A 110 -0.85 7.48 -4.07
CA LEU A 110 -1.86 6.43 -3.94
C LEU A 110 -2.93 6.57 -5.04
N PHE A 111 -3.31 7.81 -5.37
CA PHE A 111 -4.19 8.09 -6.50
C PHE A 111 -3.60 7.60 -7.82
N SER A 112 -2.37 7.99 -8.16
CA SER A 112 -1.70 7.53 -9.39
C SER A 112 -1.54 6.01 -9.45
N SER A 113 -1.22 5.38 -8.33
CA SER A 113 -1.12 3.91 -8.22
C SER A 113 -2.45 3.23 -8.52
N THR A 114 -3.53 3.73 -7.90
CA THR A 114 -4.89 3.18 -8.08
C THR A 114 -5.40 3.38 -9.50
N GLU A 115 -5.15 4.54 -10.10
CA GLU A 115 -5.48 4.83 -11.49
C GLU A 115 -4.78 3.85 -12.46
N ARG A 116 -3.48 3.59 -12.23
CA ARG A 116 -2.74 2.61 -13.03
C ARG A 116 -3.32 1.20 -12.91
N ILE A 117 -3.65 0.77 -11.70
CA ILE A 117 -4.25 -0.54 -11.43
C ILE A 117 -5.61 -0.65 -12.12
N TYR A 118 -6.43 0.39 -12.05
CA TYR A 118 -7.73 0.46 -12.74
C TYR A 118 -7.57 0.35 -14.27
N ASN A 119 -6.64 1.11 -14.85
CA ASN A 119 -6.38 1.06 -16.29
C ASN A 119 -5.89 -0.32 -16.75
N TRP A 120 -5.00 -0.96 -15.99
CA TRP A 120 -4.58 -2.33 -16.25
C TRP A 120 -5.74 -3.31 -16.19
N ALA A 121 -6.62 -3.15 -15.22
CA ALA A 121 -7.77 -4.00 -15.05
C ALA A 121 -8.81 -3.85 -16.17
N ALA A 122 -9.04 -2.63 -16.64
CA ALA A 122 -9.89 -2.35 -17.81
C ALA A 122 -9.34 -3.03 -19.07
N GLN A 123 -8.02 -2.96 -19.31
CA GLN A 123 -7.37 -3.62 -20.45
C GLN A 123 -7.51 -5.16 -20.42
N ILE A 124 -7.49 -5.75 -19.22
CA ILE A 124 -7.73 -7.20 -19.04
C ILE A 124 -9.18 -7.54 -19.38
N ALA A 125 -10.14 -6.74 -18.90
CA ALA A 125 -11.57 -6.95 -19.16
C ALA A 125 -11.89 -6.84 -20.67
N ASP A 126 -11.24 -5.91 -21.36
CA ASP A 126 -11.39 -5.70 -22.80
C ASP A 126 -10.62 -6.73 -23.66
N GLY A 127 -9.93 -7.69 -23.03
CA GLY A 127 -9.22 -8.78 -23.73
C GLY A 127 -7.94 -8.35 -24.47
N SER A 128 -7.48 -7.12 -24.26
CA SER A 128 -6.29 -6.54 -24.92
C SER A 128 -4.97 -6.83 -24.19
N TYR A 129 -5.02 -7.46 -23.02
CA TYR A 129 -3.87 -7.68 -22.15
C TYR A 129 -3.11 -9.00 -22.42
N ILE A 130 -1.78 -8.90 -22.62
CA ILE A 130 -0.87 -10.06 -22.79
C ILE A 130 -0.28 -10.46 -21.43
N PRO A 131 -0.31 -11.75 -21.01
CA PRO A 131 -0.15 -12.11 -19.59
C PRO A 131 1.31 -12.23 -19.14
N GLY A 132 1.65 -11.53 -18.05
CA GLY A 132 2.85 -11.80 -17.23
C GLY A 132 2.65 -11.60 -15.71
N SER A 133 1.55 -10.97 -15.29
CA SER A 133 1.36 -10.50 -13.90
C SER A 133 -0.03 -10.81 -13.33
N LYS A 134 -0.51 -12.04 -13.51
CA LYS A 134 -1.73 -12.51 -12.85
C LYS A 134 -1.41 -12.89 -11.41
N CYS A 135 -1.72 -12.02 -10.44
CA CYS A 135 -2.00 -12.55 -9.11
C CYS A 135 -2.96 -11.70 -8.26
N ILE A 136 -3.01 -10.36 -8.37
CA ILE A 136 -3.86 -9.54 -7.46
C ILE A 136 -4.75 -8.51 -8.19
N VAL A 137 -4.68 -8.42 -9.53
CA VAL A 137 -5.48 -7.45 -10.30
C VAL A 137 -6.99 -7.63 -10.09
N SER A 138 -7.48 -8.87 -9.91
CA SER A 138 -8.90 -9.13 -9.60
C SER A 138 -9.32 -8.68 -8.20
N GLN A 139 -8.41 -8.61 -7.23
CA GLN A 139 -8.72 -8.25 -5.85
C GLN A 139 -8.69 -6.74 -5.63
N LEU A 140 -7.72 -6.04 -6.22
CA LEU A 140 -7.74 -4.57 -6.23
C LEU A 140 -8.91 -4.03 -7.06
N LEU A 141 -9.33 -4.74 -8.10
CA LEU A 141 -10.56 -4.46 -8.85
C LEU A 141 -11.83 -4.41 -7.98
N CYS A 142 -11.97 -5.24 -6.94
CA CYS A 142 -13.09 -5.15 -6.00
C CYS A 142 -13.01 -3.88 -5.14
N CYS A 143 -11.80 -3.42 -4.80
CA CYS A 143 -11.60 -2.15 -4.09
C CYS A 143 -11.65 -0.93 -5.02
N SER A 144 -11.39 -1.09 -6.32
CA SER A 144 -11.33 -0.03 -7.35
C SER A 144 -12.62 0.13 -8.15
N SER A 145 -13.54 -0.85 -8.12
CA SER A 145 -14.86 -0.73 -8.77
C SER A 145 -15.75 0.33 -8.12
N HIS A 146 -15.38 0.76 -6.91
CA HIS A 146 -15.77 2.04 -6.38
C HIS A 146 -14.53 2.83 -6.00
N THR A 147 -14.54 4.11 -6.33
CA THR A 147 -13.71 5.21 -5.85
C THR A 147 -13.43 5.26 -4.33
N CYS A 148 -13.86 4.29 -3.52
CA CYS A 148 -13.87 4.32 -2.05
C CYS A 148 -12.51 4.54 -1.40
N LEU A 149 -11.42 3.91 -1.87
CA LEU A 149 -10.09 4.08 -1.22
C LEU A 149 -9.55 5.50 -1.35
N VAL A 150 -9.51 5.99 -2.58
CA VAL A 150 -9.08 7.35 -2.89
C VAL A 150 -10.05 8.36 -2.31
N TRP A 151 -11.36 8.14 -2.47
CA TRP A 151 -12.39 9.06 -1.98
C TRP A 151 -12.38 9.16 -0.45
N SER A 152 -12.30 8.05 0.28
CA SER A 152 -12.19 8.07 1.75
C SER A 152 -10.90 8.73 2.25
N VAL A 153 -9.78 8.58 1.52
CA VAL A 153 -8.52 9.25 1.82
C VAL A 153 -8.58 10.75 1.53
N VAL A 154 -9.14 11.14 0.38
CA VAL A 154 -9.28 12.54 -0.05
C VAL A 154 -10.27 13.29 0.85
N GLU A 155 -11.40 12.69 1.22
CA GLU A 155 -12.45 13.30 2.05
C GLU A 155 -12.05 13.45 3.54
N THR A 156 -11.03 12.70 4.00
CA THR A 156 -10.54 12.81 5.39
C THR A 156 -9.30 13.71 5.52
N VAL A 157 -8.54 13.91 4.44
CA VAL A 157 -7.29 14.70 4.44
C VAL A 157 -7.51 16.16 3.99
N LEU A 158 -8.59 16.45 3.25
CA LEU A 158 -9.05 17.81 2.88
C LEU A 158 -10.16 18.30 3.80
#